data_AF-A0A0A3I3Q0-F1
#
_entry.id   AF-A0A0A3I3Q0-F1
#
_cell.length_a   1.000
_cell.length_b   1.000
_cell.length_c   1.000
_cell.angle_alpha   90.00
_cell.angle_beta   90.00
_cell.angle_gamma   90.00
#
_symmetry.space_group_name_H-M   'P 1'
#
loop_
_entity.id
_entity.type
_entity.pdbx_description
1 polymer ?
#
loop_
_entity_poly.entity_id
_entity_poly.type
_entity_poly.pdbx_seq_one_letter_code
_entity_poly.pdbx_strand_id
1 'polypeptide(L)'
;MTIDTQKLSETKVLIEKLANGVDPITDKPIQDESFLNNPKIVRTFYFLIDYIETQIEQKKFPLRKPKKFKITYEQLEKVELPTGKIGVNEFAKAINTVIDPQVSKKVTGQMINKKLKDLGILSETIDEDGKVITITNENSEGYGIESITKNFNGREYQKVVYNEVGKEFLLKNFMEWMSEGD
;
A
#
# COMPACT_ATOMS: atom_id res chain seq x y z
N MET A 1 10.67 -11.01 -0.47
CA MET A 1 11.07 -12.26 -1.17
C MET A 1 10.25 -12.36 -2.44
N THR A 2 10.83 -12.12 -3.61
CA THR A 2 10.14 -12.26 -4.90
C THR A 2 10.07 -13.75 -5.22
N ILE A 3 8.91 -14.37 -4.98
CA ILE A 3 8.68 -15.77 -5.35
C ILE A 3 8.76 -15.87 -6.89
N ASP A 4 9.69 -16.66 -7.41
CA ASP A 4 9.90 -16.84 -8.84
C ASP A 4 8.79 -17.72 -9.45
N THR A 5 8.11 -17.24 -10.48
CA THR A 5 7.04 -17.97 -11.18
C THR A 5 7.54 -19.25 -11.83
N GLN A 6 8.81 -19.29 -12.26
CA GLN A 6 9.41 -20.50 -12.81
C GLN A 6 9.54 -21.57 -11.71
N LYS A 7 10.07 -21.20 -10.53
CA LYS A 7 10.16 -22.09 -9.37
C LYS A 7 8.79 -22.59 -8.90
N LEU A 8 7.76 -21.75 -8.93
CA LEU A 8 6.39 -22.17 -8.62
C LEU A 8 5.88 -23.21 -9.61
N SER A 9 6.19 -23.02 -10.91
CA SER A 9 5.78 -23.96 -11.96
C SER A 9 6.50 -25.30 -11.82
N GLU A 10 7.80 -25.29 -11.55
CA GLU A 10 8.59 -26.49 -11.27
C GLU A 10 8.10 -27.22 -10.03
N THR A 11 7.82 -26.48 -8.94
CA THR A 11 7.28 -27.03 -7.69
C THR A 11 5.92 -27.68 -7.90
N LYS A 12 5.05 -27.05 -8.68
CA LYS A 12 3.72 -27.59 -9.02
C LYS A 12 3.83 -28.95 -9.68
N VAL A 13 4.69 -29.09 -10.70
CA VAL A 13 4.90 -30.36 -11.42
C VAL A 13 5.35 -31.47 -10.48
N LEU A 14 6.28 -31.18 -9.55
CA LEU A 14 6.76 -32.18 -8.59
C LEU A 14 5.65 -32.65 -7.64
N ILE A 15 4.83 -31.72 -7.15
CA ILE A 15 3.72 -32.03 -6.24
C ILE A 15 2.59 -32.76 -6.98
N GLU A 16 2.31 -32.42 -8.23
CA GLU A 16 1.37 -33.15 -9.09
C GLU A 16 1.78 -34.61 -9.28
N LYS A 17 3.07 -34.87 -9.52
CA LYS A 17 3.59 -36.24 -9.60
C LYS A 17 3.32 -37.00 -8.29
N LEU A 18 3.65 -36.40 -7.14
CA LEU A 18 3.38 -37.01 -5.84
C LEU A 18 1.89 -37.26 -5.59
N ALA A 19 1.02 -36.30 -5.91
CA ALA A 19 -0.42 -36.42 -5.75
C ALA A 19 -1.00 -37.58 -6.59
N ASN A 20 -0.42 -37.81 -7.77
CA ASN A 20 -0.79 -38.89 -8.68
C ASN A 20 -0.07 -40.22 -8.38
N GLY A 21 0.71 -40.31 -7.30
CA GLY A 21 1.44 -41.52 -6.93
C GLY A 21 2.64 -41.84 -7.82
N VAL A 22 3.22 -40.84 -8.47
CA VAL A 22 4.41 -40.94 -9.33
C VAL A 22 5.62 -40.36 -8.59
N ASP A 23 6.73 -41.08 -8.58
CA ASP A 23 8.00 -40.62 -8.06
C ASP A 23 8.52 -39.45 -8.91
N PRO A 24 8.68 -38.25 -8.33
CA PRO A 24 9.07 -37.06 -9.09
C PRO A 24 10.49 -37.11 -9.67
N ILE A 25 11.35 -38.01 -9.17
CA ILE A 25 12.74 -38.18 -9.61
C ILE A 25 12.83 -39.27 -10.67
N THR A 26 12.14 -40.39 -10.46
CA THR A 26 12.28 -41.59 -11.32
C THR A 26 11.15 -41.77 -12.33
N ASP A 27 10.07 -41.01 -12.21
CA ASP A 27 8.87 -41.07 -13.06
C ASP A 27 8.14 -42.43 -13.04
N LYS A 28 8.36 -43.21 -11.98
CA LYS A 28 7.75 -44.53 -11.76
C LYS A 28 6.62 -44.46 -10.75
N PRO A 29 5.64 -45.39 -10.80
CA PRO A 29 4.64 -45.52 -9.75
C PRO A 29 5.29 -45.80 -8.39
N ILE A 30 4.80 -45.11 -7.37
CA ILE A 30 5.20 -45.31 -5.98
C ILE A 30 4.47 -46.55 -5.43
N GLN A 31 5.20 -47.37 -4.68
CA GLN A 31 4.70 -48.66 -4.18
C GLN A 31 3.56 -48.51 -3.17
N ASP A 32 2.74 -49.56 -3.04
CA ASP A 32 1.48 -49.60 -2.27
C ASP A 32 1.62 -49.42 -0.74
N GLU A 33 2.83 -49.46 -0.19
CA GLU A 33 3.08 -49.22 1.25
C GLU A 33 3.43 -47.74 1.55
N SER A 34 3.25 -46.84 0.58
CA SER A 34 3.57 -45.42 0.72
C SER A 34 2.51 -44.62 1.49
N PHE A 35 2.96 -43.58 2.20
CA PHE A 35 2.10 -42.59 2.83
C PHE A 35 1.15 -41.90 1.83
N LEU A 36 1.50 -41.91 0.54
CA LEU A 36 0.68 -41.37 -0.53
C LEU A 36 -0.65 -42.12 -0.74
N ASN A 37 -0.80 -43.32 -0.18
CA ASN A 37 -2.08 -44.02 -0.19
C ASN A 37 -3.07 -43.47 0.84
N ASN A 38 -2.65 -42.54 1.70
CA ASN A 38 -3.56 -41.83 2.59
C ASN A 38 -4.33 -40.74 1.80
N PRO A 39 -5.66 -40.86 1.64
CA PRO A 39 -6.44 -39.90 0.87
C PRO A 39 -6.40 -38.48 1.46
N LYS A 40 -6.11 -38.32 2.76
CA LYS A 40 -5.92 -36.99 3.34
C LYS A 40 -4.68 -36.30 2.79
N ILE A 41 -3.58 -37.03 2.66
CA ILE A 41 -2.30 -36.48 2.16
C ILE A 41 -2.45 -36.08 0.69
N VAL A 42 -3.06 -36.96 -0.12
CA VAL A 42 -3.34 -36.68 -1.55
C VAL A 42 -4.20 -35.42 -1.70
N ARG A 43 -5.29 -35.29 -0.93
CA ARG A 43 -6.11 -34.07 -0.95
C ARG A 43 -5.34 -32.81 -0.56
N THR A 44 -4.44 -32.90 0.41
CA THR A 44 -3.59 -31.77 0.80
C THR A 44 -2.66 -31.35 -0.35
N PHE A 45 -2.12 -32.29 -1.14
CA PHE A 45 -1.33 -31.95 -2.32
C PHE A 45 -2.16 -31.27 -3.40
N TYR A 46 -3.37 -31.75 -3.70
CA TYR A 46 -4.26 -31.05 -4.65
C TYR A 46 -4.61 -29.65 -4.18
N PHE A 47 -4.92 -29.45 -2.90
CA PHE A 47 -5.12 -28.11 -2.35
C PHE A 47 -3.89 -27.20 -2.56
N LEU A 48 -2.68 -27.74 -2.36
CA LEU A 48 -1.45 -26.99 -2.56
C LEU A 48 -1.21 -26.67 -4.05
N ILE A 49 -1.55 -27.59 -4.96
CA ILE A 49 -1.50 -27.38 -6.41
C ILE A 49 -2.42 -26.22 -6.80
N ASP A 50 -3.69 -26.24 -6.37
CA ASP A 50 -4.67 -25.18 -6.65
C ASP A 50 -4.20 -23.81 -6.13
N TYR A 51 -3.59 -23.79 -4.93
CA TYR A 51 -3.01 -22.58 -4.38
C TYR A 51 -1.85 -22.05 -5.23
N ILE A 52 -0.92 -22.93 -5.65
CA ILE A 52 0.21 -22.55 -6.50
C ILE A 52 -0.29 -22.03 -7.86
N GLU A 53 -1.28 -22.67 -8.47
CA GLU A 53 -1.92 -22.19 -9.71
C GLU A 53 -2.48 -20.78 -9.54
N THR A 54 -3.26 -20.55 -8.49
CA THR A 54 -3.83 -19.24 -8.17
C THR A 54 -2.74 -18.17 -8.04
N GLN A 55 -1.62 -18.49 -7.39
CA GLN A 55 -0.49 -17.56 -7.24
C GLN A 55 0.22 -17.27 -8.58
N ILE A 56 0.36 -18.27 -9.44
CA ILE A 56 0.92 -18.09 -10.79
C ILE A 56 0.00 -17.20 -11.63
N GLU A 57 -1.31 -17.45 -11.61
CA GLU A 57 -2.30 -16.67 -12.35
C GLU A 57 -2.37 -15.21 -11.89
N GLN A 58 -2.42 -14.97 -10.57
CA GLN A 58 -2.38 -13.63 -10.00
C GLN A 58 -1.11 -12.85 -10.39
N LYS A 59 0.01 -13.53 -10.64
CA LYS A 59 1.24 -12.90 -11.13
C LYS A 59 1.23 -12.66 -12.64
N LYS A 60 0.63 -13.55 -13.43
CA LYS A 60 0.45 -13.37 -14.88
C LYS A 60 -0.51 -12.21 -15.18
N PHE A 61 -1.54 -12.06 -14.36
CA PHE A 61 -2.51 -10.97 -14.44
C PHE A 61 -2.55 -10.22 -13.10
N PRO A 62 -1.52 -9.41 -12.79
CA PRO A 62 -1.57 -8.61 -11.59
C PRO A 62 -2.82 -7.74 -11.64
N LEU A 63 -3.65 -7.81 -10.60
CA LEU A 63 -4.80 -6.92 -10.41
C LEU A 63 -4.35 -5.51 -10.76
N ARG A 64 -4.91 -4.94 -11.83
CA ARG A 64 -4.49 -3.62 -12.32
C ARG A 64 -4.73 -2.64 -11.18
N LYS A 65 -3.65 -2.05 -10.67
CA LYS A 65 -3.77 -1.03 -9.63
C LYS A 65 -4.67 0.09 -10.17
N PRO A 66 -5.66 0.53 -9.38
CA PRO A 66 -6.52 1.64 -9.78
C PRO A 66 -5.66 2.87 -10.07
N LYS A 67 -5.89 3.49 -11.23
CA LYS A 67 -5.13 4.66 -11.69
C LYS A 67 -5.67 5.96 -11.10
N LYS A 68 -6.97 6.00 -10.82
CA LYS A 68 -7.69 7.17 -10.31
C LYS A 68 -7.98 7.02 -8.82
N PHE A 69 -7.90 8.12 -8.09
CA PHE A 69 -8.40 8.18 -6.72
C PHE A 69 -9.92 8.33 -6.78
N LYS A 70 -10.62 7.59 -5.93
CA LYS A 70 -12.07 7.64 -5.76
C LYS A 70 -12.40 7.54 -4.27
N ILE A 71 -13.25 8.45 -3.80
CA ILE A 71 -13.82 8.45 -2.46
C ILE A 71 -15.23 9.02 -2.54
N THR A 72 -16.16 8.47 -1.75
CA THR A 72 -17.51 9.03 -1.60
C THR A 72 -17.57 9.96 -0.38
N TYR A 73 -18.57 10.84 -0.33
CA TYR A 73 -18.81 11.67 0.86
C TYR A 73 -19.00 10.80 2.12
N GLU A 74 -19.77 9.71 2.03
CA GLU A 74 -19.97 8.77 3.14
C GLU A 74 -18.68 8.10 3.62
N GLN A 75 -17.71 7.87 2.73
CA GLN A 75 -16.40 7.35 3.12
C GLN A 75 -15.57 8.42 3.80
N LEU A 76 -15.62 9.66 3.31
CA LEU A 76 -14.89 10.79 3.88
C LEU A 76 -15.38 11.12 5.29
N GLU A 77 -16.68 11.03 5.56
CA GLU A 77 -17.26 11.23 6.90
C GLU A 77 -16.79 10.20 7.93
N LYS A 78 -16.38 9.00 7.48
CA LYS A 78 -15.85 7.94 8.34
C LYS A 78 -14.36 8.11 8.67
N VAL A 79 -13.73 9.16 8.17
CA VAL A 79 -12.30 9.39 8.40
C VAL A 79 -12.10 9.89 9.83
N GLU A 80 -11.44 9.07 10.64
CA GLU A 80 -11.02 9.44 11.98
C GLU A 80 -9.56 9.91 11.96
N LEU A 81 -9.36 11.19 12.28
CA LEU A 81 -8.02 11.76 12.41
C LEU A 81 -7.52 11.64 13.85
N PRO A 82 -6.23 11.29 14.07
CA PRO A 82 -5.65 11.26 15.40
C PRO A 82 -5.75 12.62 16.10
N THR A 83 -5.91 12.61 17.43
CA THR A 83 -5.92 13.83 18.26
C THR A 83 -4.55 14.52 18.26
N GLY A 84 -4.52 15.86 18.29
CA GLY A 84 -3.29 16.63 18.35
C GLY A 84 -2.63 16.85 16.98
N LYS A 85 -1.44 17.42 16.93
CA LYS A 85 -0.81 17.80 15.64
C LYS A 85 -0.40 16.55 14.84
N ILE A 86 -0.86 16.44 13.60
CA ILE A 86 -0.52 15.32 12.71
C ILE A 86 0.32 15.79 11.52
N GLY A 87 1.15 14.92 10.96
CA GLY A 87 1.83 15.17 9.69
C GLY A 87 0.97 14.73 8.50
N VAL A 88 1.36 15.17 7.30
CA VAL A 88 0.62 14.85 6.06
C VAL A 88 0.47 13.35 5.80
N ASN A 89 1.47 12.56 6.21
CA ASN A 89 1.43 11.10 6.04
C ASN A 89 0.44 10.42 6.98
N GLU A 90 0.19 10.99 8.17
CA GLU A 90 -0.82 10.49 9.10
C GLU A 90 -2.23 10.78 8.55
N PHE A 91 -2.44 11.98 8.01
CA PHE A 91 -3.66 12.31 7.28
C PHE A 91 -3.90 11.37 6.09
N ALA A 92 -2.90 11.18 5.22
CA ALA A 92 -3.03 10.27 4.08
C ALA A 92 -3.33 8.82 4.51
N LYS A 93 -2.77 8.36 5.63
CA LYS A 93 -3.08 7.04 6.19
C LYS A 93 -4.55 6.95 6.61
N ALA A 94 -5.07 7.94 7.31
CA ALA A 94 -6.48 7.98 7.73
C ALA A 94 -7.44 8.00 6.55
N ILE A 95 -7.14 8.71 5.46
CA ILE A 95 -7.95 8.61 4.23
C ILE A 95 -7.87 7.20 3.64
N ASN A 96 -6.69 6.59 3.64
CA ASN A 96 -6.51 5.27 3.06
C ASN A 96 -7.19 4.13 3.86
N THR A 97 -7.68 4.37 5.08
CA THR A 97 -8.42 3.35 5.85
C THR A 97 -9.88 3.24 5.44
N VAL A 98 -10.44 4.28 4.79
CA VAL A 98 -11.85 4.32 4.38
C VAL A 98 -12.07 4.03 2.89
N ILE A 99 -11.00 3.87 2.12
CA ILE A 99 -11.05 3.55 0.68
C ILE A 99 -10.67 2.10 0.43
N ASP A 100 -11.27 1.51 -0.61
CA ASP A 100 -10.88 0.17 -1.06
C ASP A 100 -9.70 0.26 -2.06
N PRO A 101 -8.53 -0.33 -1.74
CA PRO A 101 -7.34 -0.28 -2.57
C PRO A 101 -7.45 -1.06 -3.90
N GLN A 102 -8.49 -1.87 -4.09
CA GLN A 102 -8.78 -2.54 -5.36
C GLN A 102 -9.45 -1.59 -6.37
N VAL A 103 -10.23 -0.63 -5.88
CA VAL A 103 -11.03 0.28 -6.73
C VAL A 103 -10.50 1.71 -6.76
N SER A 104 -9.71 2.12 -5.75
CA SER A 104 -9.20 3.47 -5.58
C SER A 104 -7.69 3.52 -5.41
N LYS A 105 -7.02 4.43 -6.13
CA LYS A 105 -5.58 4.70 -5.95
C LYS A 105 -5.35 5.24 -4.54
N LYS A 106 -4.31 4.76 -3.85
CA LYS A 106 -3.96 5.29 -2.53
C LYS A 106 -3.52 6.75 -2.57
N VAL A 107 -3.91 7.49 -1.53
CA VAL A 107 -3.46 8.85 -1.26
C VAL A 107 -2.07 8.80 -0.66
N THR A 108 -1.19 9.71 -1.09
CA THR A 108 0.13 9.87 -0.50
C THR A 108 0.29 11.29 0.02
N GLY A 109 1.16 11.47 1.03
CA GLY A 109 1.47 12.81 1.54
C GLY A 109 2.03 13.74 0.45
N GLN A 110 2.74 13.17 -0.54
CA GLN A 110 3.24 13.93 -1.69
C GLN A 110 2.11 14.52 -2.55
N MET A 111 1.00 13.80 -2.75
CA MET A 111 -0.14 14.32 -3.51
C MET A 111 -0.77 15.54 -2.81
N ILE A 112 -0.92 15.45 -1.49
CA ILE A 112 -1.48 16.53 -0.66
C ILE A 112 -0.51 17.72 -0.64
N ASN A 113 0.77 17.49 -0.35
CA ASN A 113 1.78 18.55 -0.36
C ASN A 113 1.88 19.23 -1.73
N LYS A 114 1.74 18.48 -2.83
CA LYS A 114 1.71 19.07 -4.17
C LYS A 114 0.57 20.07 -4.30
N LYS A 115 -0.66 19.68 -3.95
CA LYS A 115 -1.82 20.57 -4.00
C LYS A 115 -1.67 21.79 -3.10
N LEU A 116 -1.15 21.63 -1.89
CA LEU A 116 -0.88 22.75 -0.98
C LEU A 116 0.17 23.73 -1.52
N LYS A 117 1.18 23.23 -2.24
CA LYS A 117 2.16 24.10 -2.92
C LYS A 117 1.56 24.79 -4.14
N ASP A 118 0.74 24.09 -4.92
CA ASP A 118 0.03 24.67 -6.07
C ASP A 118 -0.89 25.82 -5.62
N LEU A 119 -1.43 25.75 -4.40
CA LEU A 119 -2.21 26.82 -3.74
C LEU A 119 -1.36 27.91 -3.07
N GLY A 120 -0.03 27.80 -3.07
CA GLY A 120 0.88 28.76 -2.40
C GLY A 120 0.87 28.69 -0.87
N ILE A 121 0.27 27.65 -0.29
CA ILE A 121 0.16 27.45 1.17
C ILE A 121 1.45 26.86 1.75
N LEU A 122 2.16 26.04 0.96
CA LEU A 122 3.45 25.45 1.31
C LEU A 122 4.52 25.86 0.31
N SER A 123 5.78 25.83 0.74
CA SER A 123 6.95 26.10 -0.09
C SER A 123 7.92 24.91 -0.11
N GLU A 124 8.89 24.96 -1.01
CA GLU A 124 9.99 23.99 -1.07
C GLU A 124 11.32 24.68 -0.83
N THR A 125 12.25 23.98 -0.18
CA THR A 125 13.65 24.41 -0.07
C THR A 125 14.56 23.21 -0.27
N ILE A 126 15.86 23.46 -0.38
CA ILE A 126 16.88 22.44 -0.51
C ILE A 126 17.57 22.29 0.85
N ASP A 127 17.60 21.05 1.36
CA ASP A 127 18.29 20.69 2.60
C ASP A 127 19.81 20.59 2.39
N GLU A 128 20.59 20.47 3.47
CA GLU A 128 22.06 20.37 3.47
C GLU A 128 22.59 19.23 2.57
N ASP A 129 21.82 18.14 2.46
CA ASP A 129 22.10 16.99 1.60
C ASP A 129 21.68 17.19 0.11
N GLY A 130 21.25 18.39 -0.28
CA GLY A 130 20.81 18.70 -1.66
C GLY A 130 19.40 18.18 -2.00
N LYS A 131 18.62 17.76 -0.99
CA LYS A 131 17.28 17.20 -1.18
C LYS A 131 16.20 18.27 -1.10
N VAL A 132 15.21 18.20 -1.99
CA VAL A 132 14.02 19.06 -1.91
C VAL A 132 13.15 18.62 -0.73
N ILE A 133 12.91 19.55 0.19
CA ILE A 133 12.07 19.36 1.36
C ILE A 133 10.91 20.37 1.35
N THR A 134 9.77 19.97 1.91
CA THR A 134 8.61 20.85 2.05
C THR A 134 8.67 21.62 3.36
N ILE A 135 8.46 22.93 3.31
CA ILE A 135 8.48 23.84 4.46
C ILE A 135 7.22 24.71 4.51
N THR A 136 6.92 25.23 5.69
CA THR A 136 5.89 26.26 5.88
C THR A 136 6.36 27.63 5.39
N ASN A 137 5.42 28.52 5.09
CA ASN A 137 5.63 29.90 4.68
C ASN A 137 4.67 30.84 5.43
N GLU A 138 4.66 32.13 5.07
CA GLU A 138 3.82 33.16 5.72
C GLU A 138 2.31 32.86 5.68
N ASN A 139 1.85 32.12 4.66
CA ASN A 139 0.44 31.75 4.54
C ASN A 139 0.09 30.53 5.39
N SER A 140 1.04 29.62 5.64
CA SER A 140 0.79 28.31 6.26
C SER A 140 0.06 28.40 7.61
N GLU A 141 0.44 29.36 8.45
CA GLU A 141 -0.13 29.51 9.80
C GLU A 141 -1.63 29.82 9.75
N GLY A 142 -2.07 30.63 8.79
CA GLY A 142 -3.48 30.96 8.57
C GLY A 142 -4.35 29.76 8.21
N TYR A 143 -3.75 28.67 7.72
CA TYR A 143 -4.42 27.40 7.42
C TYR A 143 -4.23 26.35 8.52
N GLY A 144 -3.73 26.73 9.70
CA GLY A 144 -3.47 25.79 10.79
C GLY A 144 -2.32 24.81 10.51
N ILE A 145 -1.37 25.23 9.68
CA ILE A 145 -0.19 24.46 9.31
C ILE A 145 1.03 25.09 9.95
N GLU A 146 1.79 24.26 10.67
CA GLU A 146 2.92 24.68 11.48
C GLU A 146 4.14 23.80 11.22
N SER A 147 5.33 24.28 11.56
CA SER A 147 6.55 23.47 11.54
C SER A 147 6.99 23.14 12.95
N ILE A 148 7.32 21.87 13.20
CA ILE A 148 7.92 21.43 14.47
C ILE A 148 9.30 20.84 14.21
N THR A 149 10.26 21.18 15.07
CA THR A 149 11.56 20.52 15.06
C THR A 149 11.42 19.11 15.62
N LYS A 150 11.87 18.11 14.87
CA LYS A 150 12.01 16.73 15.33
C LYS A 150 13.47 16.29 15.25
N ASN A 151 13.92 15.54 16.23
CA ASN A 151 15.20 14.87 16.19
C ASN A 151 15.01 13.43 15.72
N PHE A 152 15.76 13.03 14.69
CA PHE A 152 15.84 11.65 14.24
C PHE A 152 17.30 11.29 13.98
N ASN A 153 17.78 10.24 14.65
CA ASN A 153 19.17 9.78 14.57
C ASN A 153 20.21 10.91 14.81
N GLY A 154 19.92 11.85 15.72
CA GLY A 154 20.80 12.96 16.04
C GLY A 154 20.75 14.14 15.06
N ARG A 155 19.96 14.04 13.98
CA ARG A 155 19.70 15.15 13.06
C ARG A 155 18.37 15.81 13.40
N GLU A 156 18.39 17.12 13.59
CA GLU A 156 17.18 17.92 13.70
C GLU A 156 16.63 18.21 12.31
N TYR A 157 15.34 17.97 12.10
CA TYR A 157 14.64 18.31 10.87
C TYR A 157 13.32 18.99 11.19
N GLN A 158 12.91 19.88 10.28
CA GLN A 158 11.61 20.53 10.35
C GLN A 158 10.54 19.60 9.78
N LYS A 159 9.51 19.32 10.58
CA LYS A 159 8.34 18.53 10.17
C LYS A 159 7.13 19.44 10.08
N VAL A 160 6.55 19.54 8.88
CA VAL A 160 5.24 20.17 8.68
C VAL A 160 4.15 19.34 9.35
N VAL A 161 3.36 20.00 10.19
CA VAL A 161 2.25 19.42 10.94
C VAL A 161 0.99 20.29 10.85
N TYR A 162 -0.15 19.65 11.03
CA TYR A 162 -1.48 20.23 10.92
C TYR A 162 -2.13 20.16 12.31
N ASN A 163 -2.52 21.31 12.83
CA ASN A 163 -3.33 21.41 14.04
C ASN A 163 -4.81 21.10 13.73
N GLU A 164 -5.72 21.23 14.70
CA GLU A 164 -7.13 20.90 14.47
C GLU A 164 -7.76 21.75 13.35
N VAL A 165 -7.44 23.04 13.27
CA VAL A 165 -7.88 23.93 12.18
C VAL A 165 -7.33 23.44 10.83
N GLY A 166 -6.06 23.04 10.79
CA GLY A 166 -5.44 22.51 9.58
C GLY A 166 -6.03 21.18 9.14
N LYS A 167 -6.41 20.31 10.08
CA LYS A 167 -7.09 19.04 9.76
C LYS A 167 -8.47 19.26 9.15
N GLU A 168 -9.27 20.16 9.72
CA GLU A 168 -10.58 20.52 9.18
C GLU A 168 -10.45 21.15 7.79
N PHE A 169 -9.49 22.05 7.62
CA PHE A 169 -9.17 22.63 6.32
C PHE A 169 -8.82 21.54 5.29
N LEU A 170 -7.95 20.61 5.65
CA LEU A 170 -7.61 19.49 4.78
C LEU A 170 -8.87 18.70 4.42
N LEU A 171 -9.66 18.21 5.38
CA LEU A 171 -10.85 17.40 5.11
C LEU A 171 -11.86 18.11 4.19
N LYS A 172 -12.13 19.40 4.46
CA LYS A 172 -13.12 20.18 3.73
C LYS A 172 -12.75 20.35 2.24
N ASN A 173 -11.48 20.58 1.96
CA ASN A 173 -11.00 20.85 0.60
C ASN A 173 -10.45 19.59 -0.09
N PHE A 174 -10.26 18.49 0.65
CA PHE A 174 -9.65 17.27 0.15
C PHE A 174 -10.41 16.66 -1.04
N MET A 175 -11.75 16.67 -0.97
CA MET A 175 -12.57 16.12 -2.03
C MET A 175 -12.40 16.91 -3.33
N GLU A 176 -12.43 18.25 -3.24
CA GLU A 176 -12.25 19.17 -4.37
C GLU A 176 -10.89 18.95 -5.06
N TRP A 177 -9.81 18.91 -4.28
CA TRP A 177 -8.45 18.68 -4.81
C TRP A 177 -8.30 17.39 -5.59
N MET A 178 -9.08 16.37 -5.21
CA MET A 178 -9.02 15.05 -5.80
C MET A 178 -9.96 14.87 -6.99
N SER A 179 -11.00 15.70 -7.10
CA SER A 179 -11.89 15.75 -8.28
C SER A 179 -11.30 16.53 -9.46
N GLU A 180 -10.45 17.54 -9.23
CA GLU A 180 -9.85 18.36 -10.30
C GLU A 180 -8.70 17.69 -11.07
N GLY A 181 -8.37 16.43 -10.77
CA GLY A 181 -7.27 15.69 -11.40
C GLY A 181 -7.69 14.75 -12.54
N ASP A 182 -8.89 14.94 -13.10
CA ASP A 182 -9.51 14.03 -14.08
C ASP A 182 -9.09 14.22 -15.55
#